data_AF-A0A2V6TD45-F1
#
_entry.id   AF-A0A2V6TD45-F1
#
_cell.length_a   1.000
_cell.length_b   1.000
_cell.length_c   1.000
_cell.angle_alpha   90.00
_cell.angle_beta   90.00
_cell.angle_gamma   90.00
#
_symmetry.space_group_name_H-M   'P 1'
#
loop_
_entity.id
_entity.type
_entity.pdbx_description
1 polymer ?
#
loop_
_entity_poly.entity_id
_entity_poly.type
_entity_poly.pdbx_seq_one_letter_code
_entity_poly.pdbx_strand_id
1 'polypeptide(L)' 'GRIAGAVATAKAEKEARRLVKMCVNVSRAIDENPAGVLEQLRQRPDVPLSDLEEFRRLLRLP' A
#
# COMPACT_ATOMS: atom_id res chain seq x y z
N GLY A 1 12.21 -25.27 19.19
CA GLY A 1 11.26 -25.98 20.08
C GLY A 1 9.82 -25.57 19.76
N ARG A 2 8.84 -26.44 20.02
CA ARG A 2 7.42 -26.30 19.62
C ARG A 2 6.78 -24.93 19.97
N ILE A 3 7.18 -24.33 21.09
CA ILE A 3 6.70 -23.00 21.54
C ILE A 3 7.22 -21.85 20.67
N ALA A 4 8.51 -21.89 20.27
CA ALA A 4 9.09 -20.86 19.40
C ALA A 4 8.43 -20.84 18.01
N GLY A 5 8.01 -22.02 17.51
CA GLY A 5 7.24 -22.14 16.26
C GLY A 5 5.87 -21.48 16.36
N ALA A 6 5.11 -21.74 17.43
CA ALA A 6 3.78 -21.16 17.62
C ALA A 6 3.81 -19.61 17.71
N VAL A 7 4.81 -19.05 18.39
CA VAL A 7 5.00 -17.58 18.46
C VAL A 7 5.34 -16.98 17.10
N ALA A 8 6.20 -17.65 16.31
CA ALA A 8 6.52 -17.22 14.95
C ALA A 8 5.28 -17.22 14.05
N THR A 9 4.46 -18.28 14.10
CA THR A 9 3.20 -18.37 13.35
C THR A 9 2.22 -17.27 13.76
N ALA A 10 1.99 -17.07 15.07
CA ALA A 10 1.08 -16.03 15.54
C ALA A 10 1.52 -14.62 15.12
N LYS A 11 2.84 -14.35 15.11
CA LYS A 11 3.39 -13.10 14.59
C LYS A 11 3.16 -12.96 13.09
N ALA A 12 3.45 -14.00 12.31
CA ALA A 12 3.24 -13.99 10.86
C ALA A 12 1.77 -13.71 10.49
N GLU A 13 0.83 -14.38 11.16
CA GLU A 13 -0.60 -14.14 10.94
C GLU A 13 -1.03 -12.70 11.29
N LYS A 14 -0.47 -12.14 12.38
CA LYS A 14 -0.76 -10.75 12.77
C LYS A 14 -0.27 -9.77 11.70
N GLU A 15 0.96 -9.94 11.21
CA GLU A 15 1.50 -9.09 10.16
C GLU A 15 0.76 -9.28 8.83
N ALA A 16 0.33 -10.51 8.50
CA ALA A 16 -0.51 -10.77 7.32
C ALA A 16 -1.84 -10.01 7.40
N ARG A 17 -2.54 -10.07 8.54
CA ARG A 17 -3.79 -9.30 8.76
C ARG A 17 -3.55 -7.80 8.64
N ARG A 18 -2.42 -7.31 9.16
CA ARG A 18 -2.05 -5.89 9.08
C ARG A 18 -1.79 -5.45 7.63
N LEU A 19 -1.09 -6.28 6.86
CA LEU A 19 -0.83 -6.04 5.45
C LEU A 19 -2.13 -5.99 4.64
N VAL A 20 -3.01 -6.99 4.83
CA VAL A 20 -4.32 -7.01 4.15
C VAL A 20 -5.12 -5.75 4.46
N LYS A 21 -5.17 -5.31 5.73
CA LYS A 21 -5.84 -4.07 6.11
C LYS A 21 -5.23 -2.84 5.42
N MET A 22 -3.91 -2.80 5.29
CA MET A 22 -3.22 -1.72 4.59
C MET A 22 -3.61 -1.69 3.11
N CYS A 23 -3.59 -2.83 2.43
CA CYS A 23 -4.02 -2.93 1.02
C CYS A 23 -5.46 -2.44 0.84
N VAL A 24 -6.40 -2.91 1.67
CA VAL A 24 -7.80 -2.47 1.63
C VAL A 24 -7.93 -0.95 1.79
N ASN A 25 -7.21 -0.38 2.76
CA ASN A 25 -7.24 1.07 2.99
C ASN A 25 -6.65 1.87 1.82
N VAL A 26 -5.54 1.40 1.23
CA VAL A 26 -4.90 2.05 0.09
C VAL A 26 -5.81 1.97 -1.14
N SER A 27 -6.36 0.80 -1.46
CA SER A 27 -7.31 0.65 -2.56
C SER A 27 -8.49 1.60 -2.41
N ARG A 28 -9.08 1.65 -1.20
CA ARG A 28 -10.19 2.57 -0.91
C ARG A 28 -9.81 4.04 -1.10
N ALA A 29 -8.63 4.46 -0.62
CA ALA A 29 -8.18 5.84 -0.79
C ALA A 29 -7.99 6.22 -2.27
N ILE A 30 -7.47 5.27 -3.06
CA ILE A 30 -7.32 5.43 -4.52
C ILE A 30 -8.70 5.52 -5.18
N ASP A 31 -9.64 4.65 -4.83
CA ASP A 31 -11.00 4.66 -5.40
C ASP A 31 -11.76 5.95 -5.06
N GLU A 32 -11.59 6.48 -3.84
CA GLU A 32 -12.26 7.69 -3.37
C GLU A 32 -11.70 8.98 -4.00
N ASN A 33 -10.37 9.11 -4.08
CA ASN A 33 -9.73 10.30 -4.67
C ASN A 33 -8.34 9.99 -5.27
N PRO A 34 -8.29 9.45 -6.50
CA PRO A 34 -7.04 9.01 -7.10
C PRO A 34 -6.10 10.19 -7.44
N ALA A 35 -6.66 11.35 -7.81
CA ALA A 35 -5.88 12.56 -8.08
C ALA A 35 -5.22 13.10 -6.79
N GLY A 36 -5.96 13.13 -5.68
CA GLY A 36 -5.41 13.54 -4.39
C GLY A 36 -4.29 12.63 -3.90
N VAL A 37 -4.40 11.32 -4.13
CA VAL A 37 -3.32 10.37 -3.83
C VAL A 37 -2.08 10.65 -4.69
N LEU A 38 -2.25 10.88 -6.00
CA LEU A 38 -1.14 11.23 -6.89
C LEU A 38 -0.42 12.51 -6.44
N GLU A 39 -1.16 13.56 -6.06
CA GLU A 39 -0.57 14.80 -5.57
C GLU A 39 0.24 14.60 -4.28
N GLN A 40 -0.24 13.77 -3.36
CA GLN A 40 0.50 13.43 -2.14
C GLN A 40 1.80 12.65 -2.46
N LEU A 41 1.73 11.70 -3.40
CA LEU A 41 2.90 10.92 -3.81
C LEU A 41 3.93 11.79 -4.54
N ARG A 42 3.51 12.80 -5.30
CA ARG A 42 4.41 13.77 -5.95
C ARG A 42 5.26 14.57 -4.97
N GLN A 43 4.80 14.78 -3.73
CA GLN A 43 5.57 15.48 -2.70
C GLN A 43 6.66 14.61 -2.05
N ARG A 44 6.72 13.32 -2.38
CA ARG A 44 7.63 12.36 -1.75
C ARG A 44 8.89 12.15 -2.59
N PRO A 45 10.08 12.46 -2.06
CA PRO A 45 11.33 12.34 -2.82
C PRO A 45 11.77 10.88 -3.05
N ASP A 46 11.20 9.94 -2.30
CA ASP A 46 11.46 8.50 -2.41
C ASP A 46 10.62 7.80 -3.49
N VAL A 47 9.68 8.51 -4.12
CA VAL A 47 8.83 7.94 -5.17
C VAL A 47 9.42 8.25 -6.55
N PRO A 48 9.80 7.22 -7.34
CA PRO A 48 10.30 7.45 -8.69
C PRO A 48 9.25 8.13 -9.58
N LEU A 49 9.71 9.08 -10.41
CA LEU A 49 8.83 9.76 -11.36
C LEU A 49 8.15 8.79 -12.34
N SER A 50 8.84 7.72 -12.74
CA SER A 50 8.30 6.65 -13.60
C SER A 50 7.03 6.03 -13.01
N ASP A 51 7.02 5.80 -11.70
CA ASP A 51 5.94 5.11 -11.02
C ASP A 51 4.73 6.04 -10.88
N LEU A 52 4.98 7.35 -10.67
CA LEU A 52 3.93 8.39 -10.67
C LEU A 52 3.27 8.53 -12.05
N GLU A 53 4.06 8.50 -13.12
CA GLU A 53 3.56 8.56 -14.49
C GLU A 53 2.73 7.32 -14.85
N GLU A 54 3.20 6.14 -14.44
CA GLU A 54 2.46 4.90 -14.63
C GLU A 54 1.14 4.90 -13.85
N PHE A 55 1.17 5.31 -12.58
CA PHE A 55 -0.04 5.45 -11.75
C PHE A 55 -1.06 6.39 -12.40
N ARG A 56 -0.62 7.58 -12.84
CA ARG A 56 -1.45 8.55 -13.55
C ARG A 56 -2.09 7.93 -14.80
N ARG A 57 -1.30 7.19 -15.60
CA ARG A 57 -1.75 6.52 -16.83
C ARG A 57 -2.78 5.43 -16.54
N LEU A 58 -2.51 4.55 -15.57
CA LEU A 58 -3.40 3.42 -15.23
C LEU A 58 -4.76 3.90 -14.75
N LEU A 59 -4.78 4.98 -13.96
CA LEU A 59 -6.01 5.56 -13.42
C LEU A 59 -6.62 6.65 -14.33
N ARG A 60 -6.06 6.87 -15.52
CA ARG A 60 -6.53 7.83 -16.52
C ARG A 60 -6.71 9.24 -15.95
N LEU A 61 -5.80 9.63 -15.06
CA LEU A 61 -5.77 10.95 -14.46
C LEU A 61 -5.23 11.97 -15.49
N PRO A 62 -5.70 13.23 -15.44
CA PRO A 62 -5.20 14.29 -16.29
C PRO A 62 -3.67 14.46 -16.17
#